data_AF-T2M6L5-F1
#
_entry.id   AF-T2M6L5-F1
#
_cell.length_a   1.000
_cell.length_b   1.000
_cell.length_c   1.000
_cell.angle_alpha   90.00
_cell.angle_beta   90.00
_cell.angle_gamma   90.00
#
_symmetry.space_group_name_H-M   'P 1'
#
loop_
_entity.id
_entity.type
_entity.pdbx_description
1 polymer ?
#
loop_
_entity_poly.entity_id
_entity_poly.type
_entity_poly.pdbx_seq_one_letter_code
_entity_poly.pdbx_strand_id
1 'polypeptide(L)'
;RNVRSLKNRLIADKERSMLEQMKKAELNRMIVLQEKIKKAQEEDAKVNEIAFINSLEAQNKKIEVLEKHQGSEARLHDLLEERQRRRTDKQAKEEAAQERRRALEEERQARLQDIKQRRGTQAEKWLKERIEREKLREEIAKEKQKEREMKVAARNEALQQASEELQKRIEQKHIESTRRHEQRIEDIKERAASSSRHGIMEDSPSAIPYSKLKICTLCNVEIASDVYMVSHLKGKVHKTAVKELNKKITDAEMEAFSSKYIKEAEINYSQRQKENNDHIKSMKKRAKKIKSRMNAKAKDFEASYQSNLNGIDSLKRGKLQKSIKDITNLLQGHSNVVWPKNKVSALDKSLNEIMRSLDGSNINDQKVFCHLGGLTALSRILLLWDISNIDKIEKTMSSKTIIHAIKTIKVACIGCFENCHFMLLGNKLSILVDLLSFALNKTKNVNEQNNSQNIAELSTLQLLESDFLLPTAIMETIATIISPFAPVWPCENKASDVSQRLTDLISYLVCNGILEKLISVYADLQASIDDSIVFSIIKSILEFYKSIAICSVRVDGIFCIRKDDMSPLSQVICRTDALGLIGFLYLLLHQGSVTRIQPSPFPLSENTITLLTSTFKLLNELALVDIHSFQ
;
A
#
# COMPACT_ATOMS: atom_id res chain seq x y z
N ARG A 1 -28.59 126.87 105.27
CA ARG A 1 -28.62 126.88 103.77
C ARG A 1 -27.86 125.65 103.25
N ASN A 2 -28.48 124.47 102.95
CA ASN A 2 -27.70 123.37 102.34
C ASN A 2 -28.45 122.25 101.56
N VAL A 3 -29.75 122.37 101.24
CA VAL A 3 -30.50 121.28 100.57
C VAL A 3 -30.55 121.41 99.04
N ARG A 4 -30.70 122.65 98.53
CA ARG A 4 -30.87 122.92 97.09
C ARG A 4 -29.60 122.62 96.27
N SER A 5 -28.43 122.86 96.87
CA SER A 5 -27.11 122.49 96.35
C SER A 5 -26.96 120.99 96.15
N LEU A 6 -27.28 120.20 97.19
CA LEU A 6 -27.22 118.74 97.14
C LEU A 6 -28.19 118.16 96.10
N LYS A 7 -29.43 118.66 96.03
CA LYS A 7 -30.40 118.23 95.00
C LYS A 7 -29.87 118.45 93.59
N ASN A 8 -29.33 119.63 93.29
CA ASN A 8 -28.81 119.94 91.95
C ASN A 8 -27.58 119.09 91.60
N ARG A 9 -26.69 118.81 92.56
CA ARG A 9 -25.55 117.91 92.37
C ARG A 9 -26.00 116.47 92.06
N LEU A 10 -26.98 115.96 92.79
CA LEU A 10 -27.53 114.62 92.60
C LEU A 10 -28.25 114.46 91.25
N ILE A 11 -28.86 115.53 90.73
CA ILE A 11 -29.38 115.59 89.35
C ILE A 11 -28.23 115.52 88.34
N ALA A 12 -27.22 116.39 88.45
CA ALA A 12 -26.08 116.44 87.51
C ALA A 12 -25.25 115.14 87.49
N ASP A 13 -25.07 114.49 88.65
CA ASP A 13 -24.38 113.20 88.73
C ASP A 13 -25.24 112.06 88.13
N LYS A 14 -26.58 112.14 88.22
CA LYS A 14 -27.51 111.22 87.52
C LYS A 14 -27.51 111.44 86.00
N GLU A 15 -27.49 112.69 85.54
CA GLU A 15 -27.38 113.04 84.13
C GLU A 15 -26.03 112.57 83.54
N ARG A 16 -24.93 112.76 84.27
CA ARG A 16 -23.60 112.22 83.89
C ARG A 16 -23.63 110.70 83.77
N SER A 17 -24.18 110.00 84.77
CA SER A 17 -24.31 108.54 84.75
C SER A 17 -25.19 108.05 83.58
N MET A 18 -26.27 108.76 83.26
CA MET A 18 -27.12 108.46 82.10
C MET A 18 -26.36 108.67 80.77
N LEU A 19 -25.60 109.75 80.63
CA LEU A 19 -24.77 110.02 79.46
C LEU A 19 -23.64 108.99 79.29
N GLU A 20 -23.02 108.54 80.39
CA GLU A 20 -22.03 107.46 80.38
C GLU A 20 -22.66 106.10 80.00
N GLN A 21 -23.88 105.81 80.50
CA GLN A 21 -24.64 104.63 80.07
C GLN A 21 -25.01 104.69 78.58
N MET A 22 -25.44 105.85 78.07
CA MET A 22 -25.74 106.03 76.65
C MET A 22 -24.48 105.86 75.78
N LYS A 23 -23.36 106.48 76.13
CA LYS A 23 -22.07 106.31 75.44
C LYS A 23 -21.57 104.85 75.48
N LYS A 24 -21.76 104.15 76.60
CA LYS A 24 -21.40 102.73 76.72
C LYS A 24 -22.33 101.84 75.88
N ALA A 25 -23.62 102.15 75.82
CA ALA A 25 -24.57 101.45 74.94
C ALA A 25 -24.28 101.71 73.45
N GLU A 26 -23.85 102.92 73.09
CA GLU A 26 -23.42 103.29 71.74
C GLU A 26 -22.13 102.58 71.33
N LEU A 27 -21.10 102.59 72.19
CA LEU A 27 -19.86 101.84 71.98
C LEU A 27 -20.12 100.33 71.82
N ASN A 28 -20.96 99.74 72.68
CA ASN A 28 -21.35 98.33 72.56
C ASN A 28 -22.11 98.05 71.25
N ARG A 29 -22.97 98.97 70.78
CA ARG A 29 -23.63 98.85 69.47
C ARG A 29 -22.62 98.92 68.32
N MET A 30 -21.64 99.81 68.38
CA MET A 30 -20.58 99.91 67.36
C MET A 30 -19.76 98.61 67.28
N ILE A 31 -19.37 98.04 68.43
CA ILE A 31 -18.64 96.76 68.49
C ILE A 31 -19.46 95.64 67.86
N VAL A 32 -20.73 95.46 68.26
CA VAL A 32 -21.62 94.41 67.70
C VAL A 32 -21.91 94.63 66.20
N LEU A 33 -21.89 95.87 65.70
CA LEU A 33 -21.99 96.15 64.27
C LEU A 33 -20.69 95.81 63.53
N GLN A 34 -19.52 96.11 64.09
CA GLN A 34 -18.23 95.72 63.53
C GLN A 34 -18.04 94.20 63.50
N GLU A 35 -18.44 93.48 64.55
CA GLU A 35 -18.46 92.01 64.59
C GLU A 35 -19.36 91.43 63.49
N LYS A 36 -20.56 92.00 63.28
CA LYS A 36 -21.46 91.57 62.20
C LYS A 36 -20.88 91.83 60.81
N ILE A 37 -20.25 92.98 60.58
CA ILE A 37 -19.61 93.31 59.30
C ILE A 37 -18.42 92.38 59.04
N LYS A 38 -17.56 92.16 60.04
CA LYS A 38 -16.42 91.23 59.95
C LYS A 38 -16.90 89.81 59.65
N LYS A 39 -17.95 89.34 60.34
CA LYS A 39 -18.52 88.02 60.07
C LYS A 39 -19.14 87.93 58.67
N ALA A 40 -19.82 88.96 58.17
CA ALA A 40 -20.34 88.97 56.81
C ALA A 40 -19.20 88.84 55.79
N GLN A 41 -18.12 89.60 55.95
CA GLN A 41 -16.91 89.51 55.10
C GLN A 41 -16.23 88.13 55.19
N GLU A 42 -16.23 87.48 56.36
CA GLU A 42 -15.73 86.12 56.53
C GLU A 42 -16.62 85.06 55.85
N GLU A 43 -17.96 85.20 55.85
CA GLU A 43 -18.84 84.31 55.09
C GLU A 43 -18.74 84.57 53.58
N ASP A 44 -18.69 85.82 53.13
CA ASP A 44 -18.49 86.18 51.72
C ASP A 44 -17.15 85.63 51.19
N ALA A 45 -16.08 85.66 51.99
CA ALA A 45 -14.80 85.06 51.65
C ALA A 45 -14.91 83.54 51.43
N LYS A 46 -15.61 82.82 52.31
CA LYS A 46 -15.86 81.37 52.16
C LYS A 46 -16.69 81.05 50.92
N VAL A 47 -17.71 81.87 50.60
CA VAL A 47 -18.53 81.68 49.38
C VAL A 47 -17.66 81.84 48.12
N ASN A 48 -16.77 82.82 48.10
CA ASN A 48 -15.81 83.00 47.01
C ASN A 48 -14.78 81.85 46.92
N GLU A 49 -14.29 81.35 48.05
CA GLU A 49 -13.41 80.18 48.11
C GLU A 49 -14.09 78.91 47.58
N ILE A 50 -15.33 78.65 47.99
CA ILE A 50 -16.16 77.54 47.48
C ILE A 50 -16.40 77.69 45.98
N ALA A 51 -16.68 78.91 45.48
CA ALA A 51 -16.84 79.16 44.05
C ALA A 51 -15.54 78.90 43.25
N PHE A 52 -14.39 79.29 43.81
CA PHE A 52 -13.07 79.03 43.23
C PHE A 52 -12.76 77.53 43.18
N ILE A 53 -12.96 76.79 44.28
CA ILE A 53 -12.76 75.33 44.35
C ILE A 53 -13.65 74.62 43.32
N ASN A 54 -14.94 74.96 43.24
CA ASN A 54 -15.86 74.36 42.25
C ASN A 54 -15.43 74.65 40.80
N SER A 55 -14.92 75.86 40.53
CA SER A 55 -14.38 76.22 39.21
C SER A 55 -13.14 75.41 38.85
N LEU A 56 -12.21 75.26 39.80
CA LEU A 56 -10.98 74.48 39.64
C LEU A 56 -11.29 72.98 39.47
N GLU A 57 -12.22 72.43 40.25
CA GLU A 57 -12.74 71.07 40.05
C GLU A 57 -13.35 70.87 38.66
N ALA A 58 -14.14 71.83 38.16
CA ALA A 58 -14.73 71.75 36.83
C ALA A 58 -13.66 71.77 35.72
N GLN A 59 -12.58 72.53 35.90
CA GLN A 59 -11.42 72.52 35.00
C GLN A 59 -10.67 71.18 35.06
N ASN A 60 -10.40 70.64 36.25
CA ASN A 60 -9.75 69.34 36.41
C ASN A 60 -10.58 68.20 35.77
N LYS A 61 -11.90 68.18 36.00
CA LYS A 61 -12.82 67.21 35.37
C LYS A 61 -12.83 67.34 33.84
N LYS A 62 -12.71 68.55 33.30
CA LYS A 62 -12.56 68.79 31.85
C LYS A 62 -11.23 68.23 31.31
N ILE A 63 -10.12 68.41 32.03
CA ILE A 63 -8.80 67.87 31.65
C ILE A 63 -8.84 66.34 31.66
N GLU A 64 -9.33 65.72 32.74
CA GLU A 64 -9.45 64.27 32.89
C GLU A 64 -10.28 63.62 31.75
N VAL A 65 -11.37 64.28 31.32
CA VAL A 65 -12.18 63.83 30.19
C VAL A 65 -11.43 63.94 28.86
N LEU A 66 -10.66 65.03 28.64
CA LEU A 66 -9.86 65.20 27.43
C LEU A 66 -8.71 64.20 27.33
N GLU A 67 -8.01 63.91 28.43
CA GLU A 67 -6.96 62.89 28.48
C GLU A 67 -7.52 61.49 28.19
N LYS A 68 -8.70 61.15 28.75
CA LYS A 68 -9.40 59.88 28.45
C LYS A 68 -9.86 59.80 26.99
N HIS A 69 -10.23 60.93 26.37
CA HIS A 69 -10.58 60.99 24.96
C HIS A 69 -9.34 60.75 24.07
N GLN A 70 -8.28 61.54 24.26
CA GLN A 70 -7.02 61.42 23.51
C GLN A 70 -6.40 60.04 23.63
N GLY A 71 -6.36 59.46 24.85
CA GLY A 71 -5.90 58.09 25.07
C GLY A 71 -6.77 57.03 24.38
N SER A 72 -8.04 57.32 24.10
CA SER A 72 -8.93 56.44 23.34
C SER A 72 -8.76 56.59 21.83
N GLU A 73 -8.53 57.80 21.34
CA GLU A 73 -8.21 58.10 19.94
C GLU A 73 -6.86 57.50 19.53
N ALA A 74 -5.83 57.62 20.36
CA ALA A 74 -4.53 57.00 20.13
C ALA A 74 -4.64 55.47 19.94
N ARG A 75 -5.33 54.78 20.87
CA ARG A 75 -5.58 53.34 20.76
C ARG A 75 -6.39 52.97 19.51
N LEU A 76 -7.29 53.84 19.05
CA LEU A 76 -8.03 53.62 17.79
C LEU A 76 -7.11 53.79 16.57
N HIS A 77 -6.22 54.79 16.58
CA HIS A 77 -5.21 54.99 15.54
C HIS A 77 -4.26 53.79 15.45
N ASP A 78 -3.70 53.32 16.56
CA ASP A 78 -2.83 52.14 16.63
C ASP A 78 -3.51 50.89 16.03
N LEU A 79 -4.79 50.69 16.37
CA LEU A 79 -5.60 49.58 15.85
C LEU A 79 -5.90 49.70 14.34
N LEU A 80 -6.00 50.92 13.81
CA LEU A 80 -6.16 51.15 12.37
C LEU A 80 -4.85 50.93 11.62
N GLU A 81 -3.72 51.41 12.16
CA GLU A 81 -2.41 51.23 11.55
C GLU A 81 -1.99 49.76 11.56
N GLU A 82 -2.16 49.05 12.67
CA GLU A 82 -1.88 47.60 12.76
C GLU A 82 -2.76 46.78 11.80
N ARG A 83 -4.03 47.18 11.60
CA ARG A 83 -4.90 46.58 10.56
C ARG A 83 -4.37 46.84 9.15
N GLN A 84 -3.83 48.02 8.89
CA GLN A 84 -3.29 48.37 7.57
C GLN A 84 -1.96 47.65 7.31
N ARG A 85 -1.04 47.64 8.28
CA ARG A 85 0.21 46.85 8.26
C ARG A 85 -0.07 45.37 8.00
N ARG A 86 -1.07 44.77 8.69
CA ARG A 86 -1.49 43.36 8.44
C ARG A 86 -2.06 43.12 7.05
N ARG A 87 -2.71 44.11 6.42
CA ARG A 87 -3.19 44.00 5.03
C ARG A 87 -2.04 44.00 4.04
N THR A 88 -1.10 44.94 4.16
CA THR A 88 0.09 45.00 3.29
C THR A 88 0.97 43.76 3.46
N ASP A 89 1.17 43.29 4.70
CA ASP A 89 1.88 42.04 4.99
C ASP A 89 1.22 40.83 4.34
N LYS A 90 -0.13 40.73 4.42
CA LYS A 90 -0.86 39.64 3.79
C LYS A 90 -0.72 39.70 2.26
N GLN A 91 -0.91 40.88 1.67
CA GLN A 91 -0.82 41.09 0.23
C GLN A 91 0.57 40.70 -0.31
N ALA A 92 1.65 41.17 0.31
CA ALA A 92 3.01 40.82 -0.08
C ALA A 92 3.30 39.30 0.05
N LYS A 93 2.77 38.64 1.09
CA LYS A 93 2.90 37.19 1.28
C LYS A 93 2.08 36.39 0.26
N GLU A 94 0.93 36.91 -0.16
CA GLU A 94 0.04 36.31 -1.17
C GLU A 94 0.63 36.46 -2.59
N GLU A 95 1.21 37.61 -2.91
CA GLU A 95 1.93 37.89 -4.15
C GLU A 95 3.20 37.04 -4.29
N ALA A 96 4.06 37.00 -3.26
CA ALA A 96 5.25 36.14 -3.24
C ALA A 96 4.89 34.64 -3.30
N ALA A 97 3.72 34.23 -2.80
CA ALA A 97 3.21 32.88 -2.96
C ALA A 97 2.67 32.60 -4.38
N GLN A 98 2.11 33.61 -5.06
CA GLN A 98 1.68 33.50 -6.46
C GLN A 98 2.88 33.42 -7.41
N GLU A 99 3.92 34.24 -7.18
CA GLU A 99 5.17 34.20 -7.95
C GLU A 99 5.86 32.84 -7.85
N ARG A 100 6.01 32.29 -6.63
CA ARG A 100 6.55 30.93 -6.43
C ARG A 100 5.74 29.85 -7.14
N ARG A 101 4.41 30.02 -7.28
CA ARG A 101 3.56 29.09 -8.06
C ARG A 101 3.83 29.22 -9.56
N ARG A 102 3.95 30.45 -10.09
CA ARG A 102 4.30 30.70 -11.51
C ARG A 102 5.65 30.06 -11.86
N ALA A 103 6.69 30.32 -11.08
CA ALA A 103 8.02 29.76 -11.29
C ALA A 103 8.04 28.21 -11.28
N LEU A 104 7.31 27.57 -10.37
CA LEU A 104 7.20 26.09 -10.32
C LEU A 104 6.40 25.51 -11.50
N GLU A 105 5.43 26.25 -12.04
CA GLU A 105 4.70 25.85 -13.25
C GLU A 105 5.54 26.03 -14.51
N GLU A 106 6.27 27.13 -14.63
CA GLU A 106 7.25 27.37 -15.71
C GLU A 106 8.36 26.31 -15.70
N GLU A 107 8.94 25.99 -14.55
CA GLU A 107 9.94 24.92 -14.42
C GLU A 107 9.36 23.56 -14.83
N ARG A 108 8.11 23.26 -14.44
CA ARG A 108 7.39 22.06 -14.86
C ARG A 108 7.17 22.02 -16.38
N GLN A 109 6.82 23.15 -17.01
CA GLN A 109 6.65 23.23 -18.46
C GLN A 109 8.00 23.05 -19.19
N ALA A 110 9.08 23.69 -18.73
CA ALA A 110 10.42 23.53 -19.28
C ALA A 110 10.90 22.07 -19.19
N ARG A 111 10.74 21.42 -18.03
CA ARG A 111 11.04 19.98 -17.85
C ARG A 111 10.23 19.08 -18.80
N LEU A 112 8.98 19.43 -19.10
CA LEU A 112 8.15 18.68 -20.06
C LEU A 112 8.61 18.88 -21.52
N GLN A 113 9.05 20.10 -21.88
CA GLN A 113 9.61 20.37 -23.21
C GLN A 113 10.94 19.63 -23.43
N ASP A 114 11.85 19.67 -22.46
CA ASP A 114 13.11 18.91 -22.48
C ASP A 114 12.86 17.39 -22.65
N ILE A 115 11.93 16.82 -21.88
CA ILE A 115 11.54 15.40 -22.05
C ILE A 115 10.97 15.12 -23.46
N LYS A 116 10.22 16.06 -24.06
CA LYS A 116 9.72 15.93 -25.43
C LYS A 116 10.86 15.94 -26.46
N GLN A 117 11.82 16.85 -26.31
CA GLN A 117 12.98 16.99 -27.20
C GLN A 117 13.95 15.79 -27.10
N ARG A 118 14.21 15.29 -25.89
CA ARG A 118 14.99 14.05 -25.67
C ARG A 118 14.32 12.83 -26.29
N ARG A 119 12.98 12.74 -26.25
CA ARG A 119 12.24 11.66 -26.92
C ARG A 119 12.29 11.75 -28.44
N GLY A 120 12.15 12.95 -29.01
CA GLY A 120 12.28 13.17 -30.46
C GLY A 120 13.66 12.75 -30.97
N THR A 121 14.73 13.30 -30.39
CA THR A 121 16.11 12.97 -30.76
C THR A 121 16.50 11.50 -30.52
N GLN A 122 15.90 10.82 -29.54
CA GLN A 122 16.06 9.36 -29.37
C GLN A 122 15.30 8.57 -30.46
N ALA A 123 14.09 8.98 -30.83
CA ALA A 123 13.32 8.34 -31.89
C ALA A 123 13.99 8.50 -33.27
N GLU A 124 14.54 9.68 -33.57
CA GLU A 124 15.31 9.95 -34.79
C GLU A 124 16.56 9.07 -34.88
N LYS A 125 17.31 8.91 -33.78
CA LYS A 125 18.48 8.02 -33.73
C LYS A 125 18.08 6.56 -33.97
N TRP A 126 17.02 6.09 -33.30
CA TRP A 126 16.54 4.72 -33.46
C TRP A 126 15.99 4.45 -34.87
N LEU A 127 15.36 5.44 -35.51
CA LEU A 127 14.90 5.34 -36.89
C LEU A 127 16.07 5.22 -37.88
N LYS A 128 17.13 6.01 -37.70
CA LYS A 128 18.35 5.91 -38.53
C LYS A 128 19.02 4.54 -38.37
N GLU A 129 19.26 4.12 -37.13
CA GLU A 129 19.86 2.81 -36.80
C GLU A 129 19.02 1.64 -37.36
N ARG A 130 17.68 1.77 -37.35
CA ARG A 130 16.79 0.80 -37.99
C ARG A 130 16.99 0.76 -39.50
N ILE A 131 16.96 1.90 -40.19
CA ILE A 131 17.11 2.00 -41.65
C ILE A 131 18.47 1.44 -42.10
N GLU A 132 19.55 1.74 -41.36
CA GLU A 132 20.90 1.21 -41.62
C GLU A 132 20.94 -0.32 -41.45
N ARG A 133 20.35 -0.84 -40.37
CA ARG A 133 20.23 -2.29 -40.12
C ARG A 133 19.34 -3.01 -41.13
N GLU A 134 18.35 -2.33 -41.71
CA GLU A 134 17.44 -2.85 -42.73
C GLU A 134 18.16 -2.92 -44.10
N LYS A 135 18.91 -1.87 -44.49
CA LYS A 135 19.79 -1.88 -45.66
C LYS A 135 20.85 -2.99 -45.60
N LEU A 136 21.55 -3.14 -44.48
CA LEU A 136 22.56 -4.18 -44.31
C LEU A 136 21.99 -5.59 -44.48
N ARG A 137 20.72 -5.82 -44.07
CA ARG A 137 20.01 -7.09 -44.31
C ARG A 137 19.70 -7.31 -45.79
N GLU A 138 19.29 -6.27 -46.52
CA GLU A 138 19.11 -6.37 -47.98
C GLU A 138 20.42 -6.67 -48.71
N GLU A 139 21.53 -6.05 -48.31
CA GLU A 139 22.85 -6.26 -48.93
C GLU A 139 23.33 -7.70 -48.74
N ILE A 140 23.26 -8.21 -47.50
CA ILE A 140 23.56 -9.63 -47.18
C ILE A 140 22.61 -10.59 -47.93
N ALA A 141 21.34 -10.21 -48.13
CA ALA A 141 20.39 -11.02 -48.90
C ALA A 141 20.73 -11.05 -50.40
N LYS A 142 21.12 -9.90 -50.99
CA LYS A 142 21.55 -9.76 -52.39
C LYS A 142 22.87 -10.49 -52.64
N GLU A 143 23.82 -10.43 -51.71
CA GLU A 143 25.08 -11.17 -51.79
C GLU A 143 24.86 -12.69 -51.75
N LYS A 144 24.10 -13.19 -50.77
CA LYS A 144 23.73 -14.62 -50.70
C LYS A 144 22.89 -15.09 -51.89
N GLN A 145 22.19 -14.19 -52.57
CA GLN A 145 21.49 -14.52 -53.80
C GLN A 145 22.46 -14.71 -54.97
N LYS A 146 23.40 -13.78 -55.17
CA LYS A 146 24.50 -13.95 -56.15
C LYS A 146 25.33 -15.20 -55.88
N GLU A 147 25.61 -15.51 -54.60
CA GLU A 147 26.32 -16.72 -54.20
C GLU A 147 25.57 -18.01 -54.62
N ARG A 148 24.24 -18.03 -54.45
CA ARG A 148 23.39 -19.14 -54.94
C ARG A 148 23.40 -19.23 -56.46
N GLU A 149 23.29 -18.09 -57.16
CA GLU A 149 23.29 -18.04 -58.63
C GLU A 149 24.62 -18.55 -59.21
N MET A 150 25.77 -18.12 -58.66
CA MET A 150 27.09 -18.66 -59.04
C MET A 150 27.22 -20.16 -58.75
N LYS A 151 26.73 -20.64 -57.61
CA LYS A 151 26.73 -22.09 -57.28
C LYS A 151 25.82 -22.91 -58.20
N VAL A 152 24.69 -22.36 -58.65
CA VAL A 152 23.82 -23.00 -59.65
C VAL A 152 24.48 -23.00 -61.03
N ALA A 153 25.12 -21.90 -61.45
CA ALA A 153 25.85 -21.82 -62.70
C ALA A 153 26.99 -22.86 -62.76
N ALA A 154 27.86 -22.89 -61.74
CA ALA A 154 28.96 -23.86 -61.67
C ALA A 154 28.46 -25.32 -61.60
N ARG A 155 27.31 -25.58 -60.94
CA ARG A 155 26.69 -26.92 -60.95
C ARG A 155 26.17 -27.29 -62.34
N ASN A 156 25.55 -26.36 -63.06
CA ASN A 156 25.04 -26.60 -64.41
C ASN A 156 26.18 -26.83 -65.40
N GLU A 157 27.28 -26.07 -65.29
CA GLU A 157 28.49 -26.27 -66.09
C GLU A 157 29.12 -27.64 -65.82
N ALA A 158 29.27 -28.03 -64.54
CA ALA A 158 29.77 -29.36 -64.18
C ALA A 158 28.85 -30.50 -64.68
N LEU A 159 27.52 -30.30 -64.68
CA LEU A 159 26.56 -31.25 -65.26
C LEU A 159 26.69 -31.32 -66.79
N GLN A 160 26.93 -30.20 -67.48
CA GLN A 160 27.17 -30.20 -68.92
C GLN A 160 28.49 -30.91 -69.26
N GLN A 161 29.60 -30.57 -68.59
CA GLN A 161 30.89 -31.23 -68.78
C GLN A 161 30.80 -32.74 -68.53
N ALA A 162 30.09 -33.17 -67.47
CA ALA A 162 29.84 -34.59 -67.20
C ALA A 162 28.92 -35.24 -68.25
N SER A 163 27.99 -34.49 -68.86
CA SER A 163 27.15 -34.98 -69.96
C SER A 163 27.95 -35.17 -71.25
N GLU A 164 28.81 -34.21 -71.60
CA GLU A 164 29.72 -34.31 -72.75
C GLU A 164 30.77 -35.42 -72.56
N GLU A 165 31.29 -35.60 -71.35
CA GLU A 165 32.19 -36.73 -71.05
C GLU A 165 31.43 -38.07 -71.09
N LEU A 166 30.19 -38.12 -70.58
CA LEU A 166 29.35 -39.32 -70.69
C LEU A 166 29.02 -39.64 -72.15
N GLN A 167 28.74 -38.66 -73.01
CA GLN A 167 28.56 -38.86 -74.45
C GLN A 167 29.85 -39.41 -75.09
N LYS A 168 31.02 -38.84 -74.79
CA LYS A 168 32.31 -39.36 -75.27
C LYS A 168 32.57 -40.79 -74.79
N ARG A 169 32.23 -41.12 -73.54
CA ARG A 169 32.32 -42.48 -72.98
C ARG A 169 31.26 -43.43 -73.57
N ILE A 170 30.10 -42.94 -73.99
CA ILE A 170 29.08 -43.72 -74.70
C ILE A 170 29.56 -44.03 -76.12
N GLU A 171 30.10 -43.04 -76.85
CA GLU A 171 30.69 -43.25 -78.18
C GLU A 171 31.86 -44.23 -78.14
N GLN A 172 32.80 -44.05 -77.21
CA GLN A 172 33.86 -45.02 -76.94
C GLN A 172 33.31 -46.40 -76.60
N LYS A 173 32.22 -46.50 -75.83
CA LYS A 173 31.54 -47.77 -75.56
C LYS A 173 30.78 -48.32 -76.75
N HIS A 174 30.34 -47.54 -77.73
CA HIS A 174 29.78 -48.06 -78.98
C HIS A 174 30.87 -48.62 -79.86
N ILE A 175 31.95 -47.87 -80.11
CA ILE A 175 33.14 -48.35 -80.84
C ILE A 175 33.70 -49.61 -80.18
N GLU A 176 33.92 -49.59 -78.86
CA GLU A 176 34.45 -50.75 -78.15
C GLU A 176 33.39 -51.84 -77.91
N SER A 177 32.09 -51.57 -77.95
CA SER A 177 31.07 -52.64 -77.96
C SER A 177 30.89 -53.26 -79.35
N THR A 178 31.25 -52.58 -80.44
CA THR A 178 31.39 -53.20 -81.76
C THR A 178 32.62 -54.10 -81.76
N ARG A 179 33.78 -53.58 -81.32
CA ARG A 179 35.01 -54.40 -81.18
C ARG A 179 34.83 -55.57 -80.20
N ARG A 180 34.12 -55.36 -79.09
CA ARG A 180 33.72 -56.43 -78.15
C ARG A 180 32.50 -57.22 -78.61
N HIS A 181 31.82 -56.88 -79.71
CA HIS A 181 30.84 -57.77 -80.34
C HIS A 181 31.58 -58.78 -81.22
N GLU A 182 32.53 -58.30 -82.02
CA GLU A 182 33.49 -59.14 -82.75
C GLU A 182 34.23 -60.08 -81.78
N GLN A 183 34.86 -59.54 -80.73
CA GLN A 183 35.55 -60.36 -79.73
C GLN A 183 34.62 -61.25 -78.88
N ARG A 184 33.32 -60.91 -78.74
CA ARG A 184 32.34 -61.77 -78.02
C ARG A 184 31.68 -62.83 -78.91
N ILE A 185 31.83 -62.77 -80.23
CA ILE A 185 31.64 -63.97 -81.07
C ILE A 185 32.70 -65.02 -80.70
N GLU A 186 33.94 -64.58 -80.47
CA GLU A 186 35.06 -65.42 -80.02
C GLU A 186 34.88 -65.92 -78.56
N ASP A 187 34.53 -65.01 -77.64
CA ASP A 187 34.47 -65.23 -76.19
C ASP A 187 33.14 -65.82 -75.67
N ILE A 188 32.19 -66.20 -76.53
CA ILE A 188 31.05 -67.07 -76.15
C ILE A 188 31.55 -68.53 -76.01
N LYS A 189 32.54 -68.72 -75.14
CA LYS A 189 33.10 -70.00 -74.70
C LYS A 189 33.07 -70.18 -73.18
N GLU A 190 33.10 -69.12 -72.37
CA GLU A 190 33.17 -69.24 -70.89
C GLU A 190 32.13 -68.40 -70.10
N ARG A 191 31.90 -68.85 -68.85
CA ARG A 191 30.87 -68.44 -67.87
C ARG A 191 31.56 -67.86 -66.61
N ALA A 192 30.92 -67.31 -65.55
CA ALA A 192 29.67 -66.56 -65.29
C ALA A 192 29.62 -66.20 -63.77
N ALA A 193 28.69 -65.30 -63.32
CA ALA A 193 28.22 -65.10 -61.91
C ALA A 193 29.23 -64.49 -60.86
N SER A 194 28.88 -63.96 -59.66
CA SER A 194 27.67 -63.26 -59.10
C SER A 194 27.89 -62.71 -57.64
N SER A 195 26.96 -61.87 -57.10
CA SER A 195 26.58 -61.72 -55.64
C SER A 195 27.53 -61.04 -54.59
N SER A 196 27.18 -60.61 -53.34
CA SER A 196 25.90 -60.21 -52.63
C SER A 196 26.03 -59.81 -51.10
N ARG A 197 25.58 -58.60 -50.64
CA ARG A 197 25.06 -58.18 -49.25
C ARG A 197 25.94 -58.43 -47.98
N HIS A 198 25.68 -58.14 -46.66
CA HIS A 198 24.64 -57.56 -45.71
C HIS A 198 25.39 -56.81 -44.52
N GLY A 199 24.87 -56.25 -43.38
CA GLY A 199 23.53 -55.79 -42.89
C GLY A 199 23.27 -55.80 -41.32
N ILE A 200 22.91 -54.65 -40.70
CA ILE A 200 22.16 -54.38 -39.39
C ILE A 200 22.82 -54.64 -37.98
N MET A 201 22.61 -53.75 -36.96
CA MET A 201 22.18 -54.02 -35.53
C MET A 201 22.25 -52.79 -34.54
N GLU A 202 21.77 -52.95 -33.27
CA GLU A 202 21.33 -51.93 -32.28
C GLU A 202 21.62 -52.36 -30.80
N ASP A 203 21.70 -51.42 -29.81
CA ASP A 203 21.65 -51.74 -28.35
C ASP A 203 21.33 -50.52 -27.41
N SER A 204 21.06 -50.73 -26.10
CA SER A 204 20.44 -49.73 -25.16
C SER A 204 21.00 -49.70 -23.69
N PRO A 205 20.83 -48.62 -22.87
CA PRO A 205 21.71 -48.32 -21.71
C PRO A 205 21.11 -48.46 -20.27
N SER A 206 21.94 -48.15 -19.25
CA SER A 206 21.64 -48.17 -17.80
C SER A 206 21.56 -46.77 -17.15
N ALA A 207 21.12 -46.66 -15.88
CA ALA A 207 20.61 -45.42 -15.27
C ALA A 207 21.26 -44.98 -13.93
N ILE A 208 21.50 -43.67 -13.78
CA ILE A 208 21.86 -42.94 -12.54
C ILE A 208 21.16 -41.54 -12.56
N PRO A 209 20.74 -40.94 -11.42
CA PRO A 209 19.99 -39.67 -11.42
C PRO A 209 20.75 -38.43 -11.93
N TYR A 210 20.01 -37.49 -12.53
CA TYR A 210 20.55 -36.25 -13.14
C TYR A 210 20.58 -35.05 -12.18
N SER A 211 21.60 -34.20 -12.33
CA SER A 211 21.81 -32.98 -11.54
C SER A 211 21.38 -31.67 -12.24
N LYS A 212 20.66 -31.75 -13.38
CA LYS A 212 20.25 -30.60 -14.21
C LYS A 212 18.82 -30.76 -14.75
N LEU A 213 18.15 -29.63 -14.97
CA LEU A 213 16.78 -29.58 -15.48
C LEU A 213 16.70 -30.00 -16.96
N LYS A 214 15.63 -30.72 -17.30
CA LYS A 214 15.30 -31.14 -18.67
C LYS A 214 14.19 -30.23 -19.24
N ILE A 215 14.04 -30.18 -20.56
CA ILE A 215 12.94 -29.48 -21.25
C ILE A 215 12.38 -30.33 -22.40
N CYS A 216 11.06 -30.39 -22.54
CA CYS A 216 10.43 -30.99 -23.72
C CYS A 216 10.39 -29.97 -24.86
N THR A 217 11.11 -30.21 -25.95
CA THR A 217 11.16 -29.30 -27.11
C THR A 217 9.94 -29.41 -28.04
N LEU A 218 8.98 -30.30 -27.77
CA LEU A 218 7.66 -30.27 -28.42
C LEU A 218 6.72 -29.27 -27.75
N CYS A 219 6.62 -29.35 -26.42
CA CYS A 219 5.65 -28.58 -25.63
C CYS A 219 6.24 -27.29 -25.06
N ASN A 220 7.56 -27.10 -25.14
CA ASN A 220 8.33 -26.04 -24.47
C ASN A 220 8.08 -25.99 -22.94
N VAL A 221 7.96 -27.17 -22.31
CA VAL A 221 7.71 -27.34 -20.87
C VAL A 221 8.99 -27.79 -20.17
N GLU A 222 9.40 -27.06 -19.13
CA GLU A 222 10.49 -27.46 -18.24
C GLU A 222 10.07 -28.67 -17.37
N ILE A 223 10.99 -29.58 -17.16
CA ILE A 223 10.79 -30.85 -16.46
C ILE A 223 11.71 -30.87 -15.25
N ALA A 224 11.11 -30.68 -14.07
CA ALA A 224 11.81 -30.51 -12.80
C ALA A 224 12.22 -31.84 -12.13
N SER A 225 11.59 -32.96 -12.50
CA SER A 225 11.91 -34.30 -12.00
C SER A 225 11.43 -35.36 -13.00
N ASP A 226 11.92 -36.59 -12.88
CA ASP A 226 11.44 -37.69 -13.73
C ASP A 226 9.98 -38.08 -13.42
N VAL A 227 9.45 -37.77 -12.23
CA VAL A 227 8.01 -37.85 -11.92
C VAL A 227 7.22 -36.83 -12.74
N TYR A 228 7.72 -35.59 -12.83
CA TYR A 228 7.14 -34.55 -13.68
C TYR A 228 7.26 -34.89 -15.17
N MET A 229 8.35 -35.58 -15.57
CA MET A 229 8.52 -36.11 -16.93
C MET A 229 7.42 -37.11 -17.28
N VAL A 230 7.20 -38.13 -16.44
CA VAL A 230 6.16 -39.16 -16.68
C VAL A 230 4.77 -38.54 -16.67
N SER A 231 4.50 -37.56 -15.80
CA SER A 231 3.24 -36.81 -15.79
C SER A 231 3.04 -36.03 -17.10
N HIS A 232 4.02 -35.23 -17.50
CA HIS A 232 3.99 -34.43 -18.74
C HIS A 232 3.79 -35.29 -19.99
N LEU A 233 4.56 -36.37 -20.13
CA LEU A 233 4.48 -37.30 -21.26
C LEU A 233 3.13 -38.01 -21.35
N LYS A 234 2.47 -38.27 -20.21
CA LYS A 234 1.14 -38.91 -20.17
C LYS A 234 -0.01 -37.91 -20.30
N GLY A 235 0.26 -36.61 -20.16
CA GLY A 235 -0.71 -35.52 -20.27
C GLY A 235 -1.30 -35.31 -21.68
N LYS A 236 -2.53 -34.79 -21.73
CA LYS A 236 -3.29 -34.64 -22.98
C LYS A 236 -2.59 -33.74 -24.01
N VAL A 237 -2.04 -32.60 -23.57
CA VAL A 237 -1.36 -31.60 -24.43
C VAL A 237 -0.18 -32.21 -25.18
N HIS A 238 0.68 -32.96 -24.47
CA HIS A 238 1.83 -33.63 -25.07
C HIS A 238 1.39 -34.73 -26.05
N LYS A 239 0.39 -35.53 -25.67
CA LYS A 239 -0.20 -36.56 -26.55
C LYS A 239 -0.82 -35.99 -27.82
N THR A 240 -1.44 -34.81 -27.79
CA THR A 240 -1.92 -34.13 -29.00
C THR A 240 -0.77 -33.65 -29.88
N ALA A 241 0.26 -32.98 -29.32
CA ALA A 241 1.41 -32.50 -30.08
C ALA A 241 2.17 -33.66 -30.78
N VAL A 242 2.31 -34.80 -30.12
CA VAL A 242 2.92 -36.01 -30.71
C VAL A 242 2.05 -36.59 -31.83
N LYS A 243 0.72 -36.67 -31.66
CA LYS A 243 -0.19 -37.19 -32.71
C LYS A 243 -0.34 -36.23 -33.90
N GLU A 244 -0.12 -34.93 -33.73
CA GLU A 244 -0.04 -33.97 -34.85
C GLU A 244 1.22 -34.20 -35.70
N LEU A 245 2.36 -34.47 -35.08
CA LEU A 245 3.63 -34.74 -35.77
C LEU A 245 3.71 -36.14 -36.39
N ASN A 246 3.13 -37.17 -35.75
CA ASN A 246 3.01 -38.50 -36.33
C ASN A 246 1.61 -39.10 -36.07
N LYS A 247 0.71 -38.92 -37.06
CA LYS A 247 -0.69 -39.38 -37.02
C LYS A 247 -0.87 -40.90 -37.00
N LYS A 248 0.20 -41.71 -37.12
CA LYS A 248 0.15 -43.18 -37.12
C LYS A 248 0.84 -43.84 -35.92
N ILE A 249 1.36 -43.06 -34.97
CA ILE A 249 2.08 -43.61 -33.81
C ILE A 249 1.13 -44.33 -32.84
N THR A 250 1.52 -45.53 -32.40
CA THR A 250 0.80 -46.24 -31.34
C THR A 250 1.14 -45.69 -29.96
N ASP A 251 0.27 -45.90 -28.97
CA ASP A 251 0.49 -45.37 -27.62
C ASP A 251 1.71 -46.01 -26.92
N ALA A 252 2.19 -47.18 -27.37
CA ALA A 252 3.43 -47.81 -26.89
C ALA A 252 4.71 -47.19 -27.50
N GLU A 253 4.70 -46.91 -28.81
CA GLU A 253 5.81 -46.20 -29.48
C GLU A 253 5.93 -44.74 -29.03
N MET A 254 4.84 -44.18 -28.49
CA MET A 254 4.73 -42.79 -28.10
C MET A 254 5.75 -42.36 -27.03
N GLU A 255 6.01 -43.19 -26.01
CA GLU A 255 6.97 -42.86 -24.96
C GLU A 255 8.41 -42.82 -25.52
N ALA A 256 8.77 -43.77 -26.39
CA ALA A 256 10.06 -43.81 -27.08
C ALA A 256 10.24 -42.64 -28.07
N PHE A 257 9.20 -42.27 -28.83
CA PHE A 257 9.24 -41.12 -29.74
C PHE A 257 9.34 -39.80 -28.98
N SER A 258 8.56 -39.64 -27.91
CA SER A 258 8.56 -38.43 -27.07
C SER A 258 9.92 -38.16 -26.42
N SER A 259 10.60 -39.22 -25.99
CA SER A 259 11.92 -39.15 -25.34
C SER A 259 12.96 -38.45 -26.22
N LYS A 260 12.86 -38.55 -27.56
CA LYS A 260 13.76 -37.88 -28.53
C LYS A 260 13.69 -36.35 -28.50
N TYR A 261 12.65 -35.79 -27.89
CA TYR A 261 12.43 -34.35 -27.77
C TYR A 261 12.69 -33.82 -26.35
N ILE A 262 13.05 -34.68 -25.40
CA ILE A 262 13.52 -34.23 -24.09
C ILE A 262 15.00 -33.90 -24.21
N LYS A 263 15.36 -32.63 -23.99
CA LYS A 263 16.75 -32.15 -24.02
C LYS A 263 17.17 -31.60 -22.66
N GLU A 264 18.47 -31.55 -22.38
CA GLU A 264 18.97 -30.75 -21.26
C GLU A 264 18.72 -29.26 -21.52
N ALA A 265 18.33 -28.52 -20.49
CA ALA A 265 18.17 -27.08 -20.61
C ALA A 265 19.53 -26.37 -20.42
N GLU A 266 19.99 -25.63 -21.42
CA GLU A 266 21.07 -24.65 -21.24
C GLU A 266 20.56 -23.48 -20.39
N ILE A 267 20.65 -23.62 -19.06
CA ILE A 267 20.22 -22.58 -18.11
C ILE A 267 21.20 -21.40 -18.20
N ASN A 268 20.93 -20.46 -19.10
CA ASN A 268 21.55 -19.14 -19.07
C ASN A 268 21.01 -18.35 -17.88
N TYR A 269 21.61 -18.59 -16.71
CA TYR A 269 21.25 -17.94 -15.44
C TYR A 269 21.17 -16.41 -15.55
N SER A 270 22.04 -15.78 -16.36
CA SER A 270 22.04 -14.32 -16.55
C SER A 270 20.75 -13.83 -17.24
N GLN A 271 20.23 -14.58 -18.21
CA GLN A 271 18.97 -14.26 -18.89
C GLN A 271 17.78 -14.50 -17.96
N ARG A 272 17.73 -15.66 -17.28
CA ARG A 272 16.64 -15.98 -16.34
C ARG A 272 16.54 -14.98 -15.18
N GLN A 273 17.70 -14.53 -14.67
CA GLN A 273 17.78 -13.49 -13.64
C GLN A 273 17.35 -12.12 -14.18
N LYS A 274 17.65 -11.78 -15.44
CA LYS A 274 17.20 -10.55 -16.11
C LYS A 274 15.68 -10.52 -16.30
N GLU A 275 15.10 -11.61 -16.80
CA GLU A 275 13.67 -11.77 -17.02
C GLU A 275 12.87 -11.68 -15.71
N ASN A 276 13.33 -12.36 -14.64
CA ASN A 276 12.72 -12.24 -13.31
C ASN A 276 12.82 -10.80 -12.77
N ASN A 277 13.98 -10.15 -12.91
CA ASN A 277 14.15 -8.74 -12.53
C ASN A 277 13.21 -7.81 -13.30
N ASP A 278 12.97 -8.05 -14.59
CA ASP A 278 12.06 -7.24 -15.41
C ASP A 278 10.58 -7.53 -15.11
N HIS A 279 10.21 -8.78 -14.77
CA HIS A 279 8.90 -9.12 -14.19
C HIS A 279 8.66 -8.39 -12.87
N ILE A 280 9.63 -8.40 -11.93
CA ILE A 280 9.57 -7.67 -10.66
C ILE A 280 9.43 -6.15 -10.90
N LYS A 281 10.17 -5.57 -11.86
CA LYS A 281 10.00 -4.15 -12.24
C LYS A 281 8.61 -3.88 -12.83
N SER A 282 8.05 -4.81 -13.61
CA SER A 282 6.70 -4.71 -14.18
C SER A 282 5.62 -4.72 -13.09
N MET A 283 5.69 -5.68 -12.16
CA MET A 283 4.76 -5.77 -11.02
C MET A 283 4.85 -4.54 -10.11
N LYS A 284 6.06 -4.05 -9.82
CA LYS A 284 6.23 -2.77 -9.08
C LYS A 284 5.66 -1.55 -9.81
N LYS A 285 5.68 -1.51 -11.16
CA LYS A 285 5.00 -0.48 -11.96
C LYS A 285 3.47 -0.64 -11.91
N ARG A 286 2.95 -1.89 -11.97
CA ARG A 286 1.52 -2.21 -11.88
C ARG A 286 0.95 -1.85 -10.50
N ALA A 287 1.65 -2.22 -9.42
CA ALA A 287 1.32 -1.83 -8.04
C ALA A 287 1.16 -0.31 -7.88
N LYS A 288 2.12 0.48 -8.38
CA LYS A 288 2.05 1.95 -8.32
C LYS A 288 0.86 2.52 -9.09
N LYS A 289 0.53 1.98 -10.28
CA LYS A 289 -0.65 2.40 -11.05
C LYS A 289 -1.95 2.10 -10.29
N ILE A 290 -2.10 0.88 -9.76
CA ILE A 290 -3.28 0.47 -8.99
C ILE A 290 -3.43 1.37 -7.74
N LYS A 291 -2.37 1.54 -6.95
CA LYS A 291 -2.39 2.41 -5.76
C LYS A 291 -2.77 3.85 -6.10
N SER A 292 -2.30 4.39 -7.22
CA SER A 292 -2.67 5.73 -7.68
C SER A 292 -4.16 5.85 -8.03
N ARG A 293 -4.73 4.85 -8.72
CA ARG A 293 -6.18 4.78 -9.01
C ARG A 293 -7.00 4.63 -7.74
N MET A 294 -6.56 3.77 -6.83
CA MET A 294 -7.18 3.55 -5.53
C MET A 294 -7.17 4.80 -4.65
N ASN A 295 -6.10 5.60 -4.68
CA ASN A 295 -6.01 6.88 -3.97
C ASN A 295 -6.92 7.96 -4.58
N ALA A 296 -7.03 8.03 -5.91
CA ALA A 296 -7.94 8.96 -6.57
C ALA A 296 -9.40 8.70 -6.15
N LYS A 297 -9.91 7.49 -6.43
CA LYS A 297 -11.28 7.10 -6.04
C LYS A 297 -11.56 7.21 -4.54
N ALA A 298 -10.55 7.10 -3.68
CA ALA A 298 -10.72 7.28 -2.23
C ALA A 298 -10.87 8.75 -1.84
N LYS A 299 -10.18 9.67 -2.52
CA LYS A 299 -10.36 11.11 -2.32
C LYS A 299 -11.76 11.56 -2.78
N ASP A 300 -12.24 10.99 -3.88
CA ASP A 300 -13.59 11.25 -4.41
C ASP A 300 -14.68 10.71 -3.45
N PHE A 301 -14.45 9.52 -2.88
CA PHE A 301 -15.28 8.96 -1.81
C PHE A 301 -15.25 9.82 -0.54
N GLU A 302 -14.08 10.22 -0.03
CA GLU A 302 -13.99 11.05 1.18
C GLU A 302 -14.60 12.46 1.00
N ALA A 303 -14.58 13.01 -0.22
CA ALA A 303 -15.22 14.29 -0.53
C ALA A 303 -16.76 14.19 -0.62
N SER A 304 -17.31 13.00 -0.87
CA SER A 304 -18.75 12.73 -0.97
C SER A 304 -19.33 12.05 0.29
N TYR A 305 -18.49 11.54 1.19
CA TYR A 305 -18.87 10.89 2.44
C TYR A 305 -19.39 11.91 3.48
N GLN A 306 -20.68 12.23 3.42
CA GLN A 306 -21.35 13.08 4.41
C GLN A 306 -21.72 12.28 5.66
N SER A 307 -21.21 12.73 6.81
CA SER A 307 -21.37 12.11 8.13
C SER A 307 -22.76 12.39 8.74
N ASN A 308 -23.79 11.69 8.26
CA ASN A 308 -25.17 11.87 8.72
C ASN A 308 -25.42 11.23 10.11
N LEU A 309 -24.88 11.88 11.14
CA LEU A 309 -24.95 11.51 12.56
C LEU A 309 -26.37 11.53 13.18
N ASN A 310 -27.40 11.90 12.41
CA ASN A 310 -28.77 12.05 12.88
C ASN A 310 -29.38 10.67 13.20
N GLY A 311 -29.74 10.47 14.48
CA GLY A 311 -30.37 9.23 14.96
C GLY A 311 -29.42 8.13 15.46
N ILE A 312 -28.08 8.30 15.37
CA ILE A 312 -27.13 7.34 15.94
C ILE A 312 -26.77 7.75 17.38
N ASP A 313 -27.53 7.22 18.36
CA ASP A 313 -27.25 7.44 19.77
C ASP A 313 -26.28 6.37 20.34
N SER A 314 -25.39 6.82 21.23
CA SER A 314 -24.34 6.03 21.88
C SER A 314 -23.97 6.66 23.22
N LEU A 315 -24.24 5.92 24.31
CA LEU A 315 -23.83 6.28 25.67
C LEU A 315 -22.30 6.39 25.84
N LYS A 316 -21.52 5.86 24.89
CA LYS A 316 -20.05 5.91 24.89
C LYS A 316 -19.49 7.05 24.04
N ARG A 317 -20.32 7.79 23.27
CA ARG A 317 -19.92 8.87 22.34
C ARG A 317 -18.92 9.85 22.94
N GLY A 318 -19.16 10.35 24.15
CA GLY A 318 -18.25 11.29 24.83
C GLY A 318 -16.89 10.70 25.20
N LYS A 319 -16.82 9.40 25.55
CA LYS A 319 -15.57 8.69 25.82
C LYS A 319 -14.78 8.48 24.52
N LEU A 320 -15.43 7.96 23.48
CA LEU A 320 -14.85 7.76 22.15
C LEU A 320 -14.30 9.08 21.58
N GLN A 321 -15.10 10.16 21.64
CA GLN A 321 -14.69 11.49 21.17
C GLN A 321 -13.48 12.04 21.94
N LYS A 322 -13.39 11.81 23.26
CA LYS A 322 -12.22 12.18 24.05
C LYS A 322 -10.98 11.40 23.60
N SER A 323 -11.01 10.07 23.60
CA SER A 323 -9.83 9.26 23.26
C SER A 323 -9.37 9.48 21.81
N ILE A 324 -10.29 9.73 20.86
CA ILE A 324 -9.94 10.16 19.48
C ILE A 324 -9.26 11.54 19.47
N LYS A 325 -9.76 12.51 20.26
CA LYS A 325 -9.15 13.84 20.38
C LYS A 325 -7.74 13.74 21.00
N ASP A 326 -7.57 12.93 22.03
CA ASP A 326 -6.27 12.73 22.69
C ASP A 326 -5.25 12.09 21.74
N ILE A 327 -5.63 11.07 20.96
CA ILE A 327 -4.82 10.54 19.84
C ILE A 327 -4.51 11.65 18.81
N THR A 328 -5.50 12.43 18.40
CA THR A 328 -5.32 13.48 17.39
C THR A 328 -4.36 14.58 17.86
N ASN A 329 -4.42 14.95 19.14
CA ASN A 329 -3.50 15.90 19.78
C ASN A 329 -2.07 15.34 19.80
N LEU A 330 -1.88 14.06 20.19
CA LEU A 330 -0.58 13.38 20.14
C LEU A 330 0.01 13.43 18.73
N LEU A 331 -0.82 13.14 17.70
CA LEU A 331 -0.45 13.13 16.28
C LEU A 331 -0.20 14.52 15.65
N GLN A 332 -0.59 15.62 16.28
CA GLN A 332 -0.44 16.97 15.70
C GLN A 332 0.96 17.58 15.88
N GLY A 333 1.71 17.17 16.91
CA GLY A 333 3.01 17.77 17.26
C GLY A 333 4.22 16.96 16.81
N HIS A 334 4.33 16.59 15.53
CA HIS A 334 5.37 15.67 15.03
C HIS A 334 6.21 16.19 13.85
N SER A 335 7.36 16.76 14.20
CA SER A 335 8.55 16.92 13.34
C SER A 335 9.66 15.91 13.66
N ASN A 336 9.57 15.19 14.78
CA ASN A 336 10.66 14.37 15.32
C ASN A 336 10.54 12.90 14.91
N VAL A 337 11.69 12.32 14.53
CA VAL A 337 11.85 10.94 14.03
C VAL A 337 11.67 9.86 15.12
N VAL A 338 11.68 10.26 16.39
CA VAL A 338 11.58 9.38 17.56
C VAL A 338 10.44 9.85 18.46
N TRP A 339 9.55 8.95 18.87
CA TRP A 339 8.50 9.25 19.86
C TRP A 339 9.04 9.07 21.30
N PRO A 340 8.83 10.04 22.21
CA PRO A 340 9.11 9.84 23.63
C PRO A 340 8.24 8.72 24.21
N LYS A 341 8.82 7.85 25.06
CA LYS A 341 8.11 6.72 25.71
C LYS A 341 6.79 7.13 26.36
N ASN A 342 6.73 8.32 26.97
CA ASN A 342 5.54 8.86 27.62
C ASN A 342 4.39 9.14 26.61
N LYS A 343 4.70 9.59 25.38
CA LYS A 343 3.69 9.73 24.31
C LYS A 343 3.20 8.37 23.81
N VAL A 344 4.10 7.38 23.71
CA VAL A 344 3.73 6.01 23.30
C VAL A 344 2.81 5.37 24.34
N SER A 345 3.15 5.48 25.64
CA SER A 345 2.28 5.00 26.74
C SER A 345 0.92 5.71 26.77
N ALA A 346 0.87 7.03 26.52
CA ALA A 346 -0.40 7.75 26.40
C ALA A 346 -1.23 7.26 25.19
N LEU A 347 -0.58 6.98 24.06
CA LEU A 347 -1.22 6.43 22.87
C LEU A 347 -1.78 5.02 23.12
N ASP A 348 -0.97 4.12 23.70
CA ASP A 348 -1.41 2.77 24.08
C ASP A 348 -2.58 2.82 25.08
N LYS A 349 -2.60 3.78 26.00
CA LYS A 349 -3.74 4.01 26.90
C LYS A 349 -5.00 4.42 26.14
N SER A 350 -4.93 5.44 25.26
CA SER A 350 -6.08 5.88 24.47
C SER A 350 -6.61 4.78 23.53
N LEU A 351 -5.72 3.95 22.96
CA LEU A 351 -6.10 2.78 22.18
C LEU A 351 -6.83 1.72 23.03
N ASN A 352 -6.34 1.44 24.25
CA ASN A 352 -7.04 0.54 25.19
C ASN A 352 -8.41 1.08 25.62
N GLU A 353 -8.55 2.40 25.83
CA GLU A 353 -9.85 3.03 26.13
C GLU A 353 -10.84 2.91 24.96
N ILE A 354 -10.37 3.05 23.71
CA ILE A 354 -11.20 2.83 22.50
C ILE A 354 -11.58 1.36 22.38
N MET A 355 -10.64 0.43 22.49
CA MET A 355 -10.90 -1.01 22.34
C MET A 355 -11.95 -1.47 23.37
N ARG A 356 -11.79 -1.11 24.65
CA ARG A 356 -12.79 -1.36 25.72
C ARG A 356 -14.12 -0.64 25.53
N SER A 357 -14.14 0.44 24.75
CA SER A 357 -15.39 1.13 24.39
C SER A 357 -16.10 0.45 23.22
N LEU A 358 -15.39 -0.30 22.37
CA LEU A 358 -15.95 -1.03 21.23
C LEU A 358 -16.16 -2.53 21.50
N ASP A 359 -15.58 -3.06 22.59
CA ASP A 359 -15.87 -4.38 23.13
C ASP A 359 -17.39 -4.60 23.31
N GLY A 360 -17.83 -5.82 22.98
CA GLY A 360 -19.25 -6.19 22.85
C GLY A 360 -19.85 -5.94 21.46
N SER A 361 -19.08 -5.43 20.49
CA SER A 361 -19.49 -5.28 19.08
C SER A 361 -20.79 -4.49 18.86
N ASN A 362 -21.01 -3.44 19.67
CA ASN A 362 -22.17 -2.58 19.49
C ASN A 362 -22.01 -1.72 18.23
N ILE A 363 -22.83 -1.99 17.23
CA ILE A 363 -22.82 -1.34 15.92
C ILE A 363 -22.96 0.18 16.03
N ASN A 364 -23.73 0.72 16.98
CA ASN A 364 -23.86 2.17 17.16
C ASN A 364 -22.57 2.80 17.69
N ASP A 365 -21.91 2.15 18.66
CA ASP A 365 -20.61 2.62 19.18
C ASP A 365 -19.54 2.57 18.08
N GLN A 366 -19.52 1.50 17.28
CA GLN A 366 -18.63 1.35 16.11
C GLN A 366 -18.89 2.43 15.04
N LYS A 367 -20.16 2.68 14.67
CA LYS A 367 -20.52 3.74 13.71
C LYS A 367 -20.15 5.13 14.22
N VAL A 368 -20.43 5.43 15.49
CA VAL A 368 -20.05 6.72 16.12
C VAL A 368 -18.53 6.89 16.13
N PHE A 369 -17.77 5.83 16.43
CA PHE A 369 -16.31 5.86 16.34
C PHE A 369 -15.79 6.20 14.92
N CYS A 370 -16.39 5.64 13.87
CA CYS A 370 -16.07 6.01 12.49
C CYS A 370 -16.40 7.47 12.19
N HIS A 371 -17.63 7.91 12.49
CA HIS A 371 -18.11 9.28 12.23
C HIS A 371 -17.31 10.36 12.99
N LEU A 372 -16.77 10.05 14.17
CA LEU A 372 -15.87 10.93 14.92
C LEU A 372 -14.44 10.97 14.33
N GLY A 373 -14.18 10.31 13.20
CA GLY A 373 -12.87 10.26 12.55
C GLY A 373 -11.91 9.21 13.13
N GLY A 374 -12.40 8.30 13.98
CA GLY A 374 -11.58 7.33 14.71
C GLY A 374 -10.76 6.40 13.80
N LEU A 375 -11.38 5.83 12.76
CA LEU A 375 -10.67 4.99 11.77
C LEU A 375 -9.59 5.78 11.00
N THR A 376 -9.82 7.06 10.73
CA THR A 376 -8.83 7.95 10.11
C THR A 376 -7.68 8.26 11.08
N ALA A 377 -7.96 8.47 12.38
CA ALA A 377 -6.94 8.64 13.40
C ALA A 377 -6.07 7.37 13.56
N LEU A 378 -6.68 6.18 13.62
CA LEU A 378 -5.94 4.90 13.64
C LEU A 378 -5.08 4.72 12.38
N SER A 379 -5.64 5.01 11.20
CA SER A 379 -4.90 4.96 9.93
C SER A 379 -3.70 5.91 9.89
N ARG A 380 -3.77 7.06 10.58
CA ARG A 380 -2.64 7.99 10.73
C ARG A 380 -1.55 7.45 11.66
N ILE A 381 -1.88 6.68 12.70
CA ILE A 381 -0.86 5.99 13.53
C ILE A 381 -0.05 5.03 12.67
N LEU A 382 -0.72 4.24 11.83
CA LEU A 382 -0.07 3.27 10.94
C LEU A 382 0.88 3.93 9.93
N LEU A 383 0.53 5.13 9.43
CA LEU A 383 1.36 5.90 8.50
C LEU A 383 2.59 6.58 9.15
N LEU A 384 2.72 6.59 10.48
CA LEU A 384 3.93 7.10 11.15
C LEU A 384 5.08 6.08 11.21
N TRP A 385 4.82 4.81 10.88
CA TRP A 385 5.81 3.76 10.92
C TRP A 385 6.50 3.68 9.56
N ASP A 386 7.65 4.36 9.42
CA ASP A 386 8.34 4.53 8.13
C ASP A 386 8.99 3.23 7.62
N ILE A 387 8.19 2.44 6.90
CA ILE A 387 8.56 1.26 6.11
C ILE A 387 9.82 1.49 5.24
N SER A 388 10.14 2.74 4.88
CA SER A 388 11.27 3.09 4.02
C SER A 388 12.64 3.04 4.73
N ASN A 389 12.71 3.02 6.07
CA ASN A 389 13.96 3.16 6.80
C ASN A 389 14.04 2.23 8.03
N ILE A 390 14.40 0.97 7.78
CA ILE A 390 14.38 -0.12 8.78
C ILE A 390 15.13 0.24 10.07
N ASP A 391 16.29 0.88 9.95
CA ASP A 391 17.15 1.27 11.09
C ASP A 391 16.52 2.32 12.03
N LYS A 392 15.41 2.93 11.64
CA LYS A 392 14.65 3.91 12.44
C LYS A 392 13.32 3.36 12.94
N ILE A 393 12.71 2.38 12.28
CA ILE A 393 11.36 1.85 12.56
C ILE A 393 11.13 1.58 14.06
N GLU A 394 12.01 0.79 14.69
CA GLU A 394 11.88 0.41 16.11
C GLU A 394 12.30 1.53 17.09
N LYS A 395 13.04 2.54 16.60
CA LYS A 395 13.36 3.78 17.33
C LYS A 395 12.21 4.80 17.25
N THR A 396 11.36 4.72 16.24
CA THR A 396 10.20 5.60 16.07
C THR A 396 9.03 5.14 16.93
N MET A 397 8.62 3.87 16.87
CA MET A 397 7.50 3.31 17.65
C MET A 397 7.55 1.78 17.74
N SER A 398 7.05 1.21 18.84
CA SER A 398 7.06 -0.24 19.04
C SER A 398 6.11 -1.00 18.11
N SER A 399 6.49 -2.22 17.71
CA SER A 399 5.61 -3.13 16.98
C SER A 399 4.33 -3.46 17.76
N LYS A 400 4.42 -3.56 19.10
CA LYS A 400 3.27 -3.81 19.99
C LYS A 400 2.20 -2.72 19.87
N THR A 401 2.60 -1.44 19.85
CA THR A 401 1.68 -0.29 19.66
C THR A 401 1.01 -0.32 18.28
N ILE A 402 1.74 -0.69 17.23
CA ILE A 402 1.18 -0.87 15.87
C ILE A 402 0.19 -2.04 15.81
N ILE A 403 0.54 -3.20 16.37
CA ILE A 403 -0.35 -4.37 16.48
C ILE A 403 -1.62 -4.01 17.27
N HIS A 404 -1.50 -3.21 18.33
CA HIS A 404 -2.63 -2.75 19.13
C HIS A 404 -3.55 -1.79 18.37
N ALA A 405 -2.99 -0.87 17.57
CA ALA A 405 -3.77 -0.03 16.66
C ALA A 405 -4.48 -0.87 15.57
N ILE A 406 -3.83 -1.88 15.00
CA ILE A 406 -4.41 -2.82 14.03
C ILE A 406 -5.56 -3.62 14.65
N LYS A 407 -5.38 -4.17 15.85
CA LYS A 407 -6.45 -4.86 16.61
C LYS A 407 -7.61 -3.92 16.94
N THR A 408 -7.34 -2.65 17.25
CA THR A 408 -8.38 -1.63 17.45
C THR A 408 -9.18 -1.36 16.16
N ILE A 409 -8.54 -1.36 14.98
CA ILE A 409 -9.24 -1.30 13.69
C ILE A 409 -10.11 -2.55 13.49
N LYS A 410 -9.61 -3.75 13.80
CA LYS A 410 -10.38 -5.00 13.70
C LYS A 410 -11.65 -4.96 14.55
N VAL A 411 -11.55 -4.57 15.82
CA VAL A 411 -12.71 -4.43 16.74
C VAL A 411 -13.68 -3.33 16.29
N ALA A 412 -13.18 -2.26 15.66
CA ALA A 412 -14.03 -1.23 15.07
C ALA A 412 -14.79 -1.71 13.80
N CYS A 413 -14.31 -2.73 13.10
CA CYS A 413 -14.89 -3.19 11.83
C CYS A 413 -15.72 -4.47 11.95
N ILE A 414 -15.41 -5.35 12.93
CA ILE A 414 -16.09 -6.64 13.08
C ILE A 414 -17.61 -6.48 13.26
N GLY A 415 -18.39 -7.10 12.38
CA GLY A 415 -19.86 -6.97 12.34
C GLY A 415 -20.41 -5.64 11.77
N CYS A 416 -19.57 -4.63 11.53
CA CYS A 416 -20.01 -3.30 11.08
C CYS A 416 -19.67 -3.05 9.60
N PHE A 417 -20.60 -3.43 8.72
CA PHE A 417 -20.49 -3.23 7.26
C PHE A 417 -20.11 -1.79 6.86
N GLU A 418 -20.67 -0.79 7.54
CA GLU A 418 -20.42 0.63 7.26
C GLU A 418 -18.96 1.04 7.51
N ASN A 419 -18.37 0.54 8.61
CA ASN A 419 -16.97 0.76 8.93
C ASN A 419 -16.05 0.01 7.96
N CYS A 420 -16.42 -1.21 7.57
CA CYS A 420 -15.71 -1.96 6.52
C CYS A 420 -15.74 -1.22 5.17
N HIS A 421 -16.90 -0.66 4.80
CA HIS A 421 -17.12 0.08 3.57
C HIS A 421 -16.29 1.37 3.54
N PHE A 422 -16.23 2.10 4.66
CA PHE A 422 -15.34 3.27 4.83
C PHE A 422 -13.86 2.87 4.68
N MET A 423 -13.41 1.79 5.32
CA MET A 423 -12.02 1.32 5.22
C MET A 423 -11.63 0.87 3.81
N LEU A 424 -12.56 0.23 3.09
CA LEU A 424 -12.39 -0.28 1.74
C LEU A 424 -12.37 0.84 0.68
N LEU A 425 -13.45 1.65 0.60
CA LEU A 425 -13.54 2.72 -0.40
C LEU A 425 -12.61 3.89 -0.08
N GLY A 426 -12.40 4.21 1.20
CA GLY A 426 -11.40 5.18 1.67
C GLY A 426 -9.94 4.70 1.56
N ASN A 427 -9.67 3.57 0.89
CA ASN A 427 -8.35 2.98 0.62
C ASN A 427 -7.43 2.72 1.84
N LYS A 428 -7.99 2.67 3.05
CA LYS A 428 -7.20 2.49 4.28
C LYS A 428 -6.54 1.11 4.33
N LEU A 429 -7.16 0.11 3.69
CA LEU A 429 -6.58 -1.21 3.46
C LEU A 429 -5.23 -1.18 2.72
N SER A 430 -4.96 -0.20 1.86
CA SER A 430 -3.66 -0.14 1.16
C SER A 430 -2.48 0.06 2.12
N ILE A 431 -2.70 0.73 3.26
CA ILE A 431 -1.71 0.92 4.33
C ILE A 431 -1.41 -0.44 4.98
N LEU A 432 -2.45 -1.24 5.26
CA LEU A 432 -2.30 -2.60 5.78
C LEU A 432 -1.57 -3.51 4.78
N VAL A 433 -1.83 -3.38 3.48
CA VAL A 433 -1.12 -4.14 2.44
C VAL A 433 0.36 -3.76 2.35
N ASP A 434 0.70 -2.47 2.45
CA ASP A 434 2.10 -2.02 2.51
C ASP A 434 2.80 -2.60 3.74
N LEU A 435 2.15 -2.54 4.91
CA LEU A 435 2.65 -3.07 6.18
C LEU A 435 2.83 -4.59 6.16
N LEU A 436 1.91 -5.33 5.54
CA LEU A 436 2.01 -6.78 5.39
C LEU A 436 3.18 -7.15 4.47
N SER A 437 3.34 -6.45 3.34
CA SER A 437 4.52 -6.67 2.48
C SER A 437 5.83 -6.26 3.15
N PHE A 438 5.83 -5.31 4.08
CA PHE A 438 7.00 -4.96 4.86
C PHE A 438 7.33 -6.05 5.89
N ALA A 439 6.35 -6.45 6.70
CA ALA A 439 6.54 -7.48 7.73
C ALA A 439 7.01 -8.81 7.12
N LEU A 440 6.36 -9.29 6.06
CA LEU A 440 6.75 -10.51 5.32
C LEU A 440 8.06 -10.38 4.52
N ASN A 441 8.68 -9.20 4.48
CA ASN A 441 10.07 -9.06 4.04
C ASN A 441 11.05 -9.12 5.23
N LYS A 442 10.66 -8.70 6.44
CA LYS A 442 11.49 -8.80 7.66
C LYS A 442 11.61 -10.25 8.14
N THR A 443 10.54 -11.04 8.09
CA THR A 443 10.50 -12.43 8.58
C THR A 443 11.34 -13.44 7.77
N LYS A 444 12.04 -13.01 6.69
CA LYS A 444 12.72 -13.93 5.76
C LYS A 444 14.10 -14.43 6.21
N ASN A 445 14.59 -14.00 7.37
CA ASN A 445 15.94 -14.34 7.84
C ASN A 445 16.08 -15.70 8.55
N VAL A 446 14.96 -16.35 8.91
CA VAL A 446 14.96 -17.57 9.75
C VAL A 446 15.83 -18.69 9.16
N ASN A 447 15.72 -18.97 7.86
CA ASN A 447 16.45 -20.07 7.22
C ASN A 447 17.92 -19.74 6.90
N GLU A 448 18.31 -18.46 6.76
CA GLU A 448 19.72 -18.08 6.58
C GLU A 448 20.48 -18.05 7.93
N GLN A 449 19.80 -17.74 9.04
CA GLN A 449 20.40 -17.73 10.38
C GLN A 449 20.73 -19.14 10.89
N ASN A 450 20.02 -20.18 10.43
CA ASN A 450 20.24 -21.59 10.82
C ASN A 450 21.62 -22.16 10.40
N ASN A 451 22.41 -21.46 9.59
CA ASN A 451 23.83 -21.78 9.38
C ASN A 451 24.73 -21.41 10.59
N SER A 452 24.18 -20.74 11.61
CA SER A 452 24.85 -20.48 12.89
C SER A 452 24.45 -21.54 13.91
N GLN A 453 25.43 -22.26 14.47
CA GLN A 453 25.19 -23.42 15.33
C GLN A 453 24.52 -23.05 16.67
N ASN A 454 23.71 -23.98 17.19
CA ASN A 454 23.20 -24.03 18.57
C ASN A 454 22.29 -22.86 19.01
N ILE A 455 21.12 -22.74 18.40
CA ILE A 455 19.94 -22.11 19.01
C ILE A 455 18.96 -23.22 19.41
N ALA A 456 18.53 -23.25 20.67
CA ALA A 456 17.58 -24.25 21.17
C ALA A 456 16.16 -24.02 20.60
N GLU A 457 15.42 -25.11 20.40
CA GLU A 457 14.09 -25.14 19.75
C GLU A 457 13.06 -24.21 20.40
N LEU A 458 13.14 -24.04 21.73
CA LEU A 458 12.28 -23.13 22.48
C LEU A 458 12.49 -21.65 22.09
N SER A 459 13.72 -21.28 21.69
CA SER A 459 14.06 -19.93 21.27
C SER A 459 13.64 -19.64 19.83
N THR A 460 13.73 -20.62 18.92
CA THR A 460 13.26 -20.45 17.53
C THR A 460 11.74 -20.32 17.45
N LEU A 461 10.98 -21.05 18.28
CA LEU A 461 9.52 -20.87 18.38
C LEU A 461 9.12 -19.49 18.92
N GLN A 462 9.81 -18.98 19.94
CA GLN A 462 9.57 -17.63 20.48
C GLN A 462 9.92 -16.53 19.46
N LEU A 463 11.00 -16.71 18.69
CA LEU A 463 11.34 -15.80 17.59
C LEU A 463 10.25 -15.81 16.51
N LEU A 464 9.81 -17.00 16.07
CA LEU A 464 8.73 -17.18 15.09
C LEU A 464 7.42 -16.51 15.53
N GLU A 465 7.01 -16.68 16.79
CA GLU A 465 5.85 -15.99 17.35
C GLU A 465 6.00 -14.46 17.23
N SER A 466 7.15 -13.93 17.65
CA SER A 466 7.41 -12.50 17.68
C SER A 466 7.42 -11.85 16.29
N ASP A 467 7.92 -12.56 15.28
CA ASP A 467 7.99 -12.10 13.90
C ASP A 467 6.63 -12.21 13.18
N PHE A 468 5.82 -13.24 13.47
CA PHE A 468 4.51 -13.43 12.84
C PHE A 468 3.33 -12.75 13.54
N LEU A 469 3.46 -12.31 14.80
CA LEU A 469 2.40 -11.61 15.53
C LEU A 469 1.84 -10.38 14.77
N LEU A 470 2.70 -9.68 14.01
CA LEU A 470 2.32 -8.54 13.17
C LEU A 470 1.65 -8.97 11.84
N PRO A 471 2.26 -9.81 10.98
CA PRO A 471 1.60 -10.39 9.81
C PRO A 471 0.21 -10.95 10.11
N THR A 472 0.08 -11.78 11.15
CA THR A 472 -1.19 -12.40 11.59
C THR A 472 -2.24 -11.35 11.93
N ALA A 473 -1.90 -10.34 12.75
CA ALA A 473 -2.82 -9.27 13.10
C ALA A 473 -3.28 -8.46 11.87
N ILE A 474 -2.41 -8.25 10.88
CA ILE A 474 -2.76 -7.55 9.63
C ILE A 474 -3.68 -8.42 8.76
N MET A 475 -3.31 -9.69 8.53
CA MET A 475 -4.08 -10.64 7.72
C MET A 475 -5.52 -10.79 8.26
N GLU A 476 -5.67 -11.02 9.56
CA GLU A 476 -6.99 -11.07 10.21
C GLU A 476 -7.80 -9.78 10.06
N THR A 477 -7.14 -8.62 10.09
CA THR A 477 -7.82 -7.32 9.98
C THR A 477 -8.28 -7.04 8.55
N ILE A 478 -7.46 -7.37 7.55
CA ILE A 478 -7.88 -7.30 6.14
C ILE A 478 -9.04 -8.26 5.89
N ALA A 479 -8.93 -9.52 6.33
CA ALA A 479 -10.00 -10.52 6.24
C ALA A 479 -11.32 -10.03 6.86
N THR A 480 -11.27 -9.53 8.10
CA THR A 480 -12.43 -8.98 8.82
C THR A 480 -13.11 -7.83 8.05
N ILE A 481 -12.33 -7.02 7.33
CA ILE A 481 -12.86 -5.88 6.56
C ILE A 481 -13.43 -6.31 5.20
N ILE A 482 -12.86 -7.30 4.51
CA ILE A 482 -13.32 -7.69 3.17
C ILE A 482 -14.47 -8.72 3.17
N SER A 483 -14.53 -9.62 4.16
CA SER A 483 -15.55 -10.69 4.19
C SER A 483 -17.01 -10.21 4.18
N PRO A 484 -17.40 -9.04 4.72
CA PRO A 484 -18.78 -8.51 4.59
C PRO A 484 -19.23 -8.15 3.16
N PHE A 485 -18.36 -8.24 2.15
CA PHE A 485 -18.71 -8.03 0.74
C PHE A 485 -18.90 -9.34 -0.05
N ALA A 486 -18.81 -10.48 0.64
CA ALA A 486 -19.09 -11.80 0.08
C ALA A 486 -20.59 -12.13 0.03
N PRO A 487 -21.13 -12.69 -1.08
CA PRO A 487 -20.70 -12.57 -2.47
C PRO A 487 -21.62 -11.54 -3.17
N VAL A 488 -21.37 -10.24 -2.96
CA VAL A 488 -22.34 -9.17 -3.32
C VAL A 488 -22.26 -8.80 -4.81
N TRP A 489 -22.58 -9.72 -5.71
CA TRP A 489 -22.80 -9.44 -7.14
C TRP A 489 -23.90 -10.33 -7.75
N PRO A 490 -24.82 -9.77 -8.58
CA PRO A 490 -25.11 -8.36 -8.82
C PRO A 490 -26.28 -7.86 -7.94
N CYS A 491 -26.17 -6.63 -7.43
CA CYS A 491 -27.33 -5.82 -7.06
C CYS A 491 -27.16 -4.44 -7.73
N GLU A 492 -28.24 -3.97 -8.35
CA GLU A 492 -28.14 -3.03 -9.46
C GLU A 492 -27.57 -1.67 -9.07
N ASN A 493 -26.83 -1.07 -10.01
CA ASN A 493 -26.40 0.33 -10.03
C ASN A 493 -25.54 0.87 -8.87
N LYS A 494 -25.26 0.08 -7.80
CA LYS A 494 -24.32 0.47 -6.71
C LYS A 494 -23.19 -0.52 -6.42
N ALA A 495 -23.28 -1.79 -6.83
CA ALA A 495 -22.24 -2.81 -6.58
C ALA A 495 -20.93 -2.62 -7.39
N SER A 496 -20.88 -1.67 -8.31
CA SER A 496 -19.74 -1.42 -9.22
C SER A 496 -18.47 -0.99 -8.48
N ASP A 497 -18.54 0.07 -7.66
CA ASP A 497 -17.34 0.65 -7.03
C ASP A 497 -16.72 -0.27 -5.97
N VAL A 498 -17.53 -1.00 -5.22
CA VAL A 498 -17.06 -1.97 -4.21
C VAL A 498 -16.33 -3.13 -4.88
N SER A 499 -16.88 -3.71 -5.95
CA SER A 499 -16.24 -4.82 -6.67
C SER A 499 -15.00 -4.37 -7.44
N GLN A 500 -15.03 -3.20 -8.10
CA GLN A 500 -13.84 -2.65 -8.73
C GLN A 500 -12.75 -2.33 -7.70
N ARG A 501 -13.11 -1.92 -6.48
CA ARG A 501 -12.18 -1.70 -5.37
C ARG A 501 -11.59 -3.00 -4.84
N LEU A 502 -12.39 -4.05 -4.66
CA LEU A 502 -11.90 -5.38 -4.27
C LEU A 502 -10.95 -5.94 -5.34
N THR A 503 -11.34 -5.87 -6.61
CA THR A 503 -10.51 -6.26 -7.76
C THR A 503 -9.16 -5.52 -7.78
N ASP A 504 -9.15 -4.21 -7.48
CA ASP A 504 -7.93 -3.41 -7.34
C ASP A 504 -7.11 -3.83 -6.11
N LEU A 505 -7.73 -4.08 -4.96
CA LEU A 505 -7.06 -4.53 -3.73
C LEU A 505 -6.40 -5.89 -3.90
N ILE A 506 -7.10 -6.87 -4.48
CA ILE A 506 -6.60 -8.22 -4.78
C ILE A 506 -5.46 -8.13 -5.79
N SER A 507 -5.63 -7.32 -6.85
CA SER A 507 -4.54 -7.02 -7.78
C SER A 507 -3.34 -6.37 -7.10
N TYR A 508 -3.54 -5.52 -6.08
CA TYR A 508 -2.47 -4.87 -5.33
C TYR A 508 -1.73 -5.85 -4.39
N LEU A 509 -2.45 -6.78 -3.75
CA LEU A 509 -1.85 -7.88 -2.96
C LEU A 509 -0.91 -8.73 -3.83
N VAL A 510 -1.37 -9.17 -5.00
CA VAL A 510 -0.57 -9.91 -5.99
C VAL A 510 0.62 -9.08 -6.49
N CYS A 511 0.42 -7.80 -6.84
CA CYS A 511 1.53 -6.96 -7.35
C CYS A 511 2.61 -6.62 -6.31
N ASN A 512 2.38 -6.86 -5.01
CA ASN A 512 3.40 -6.77 -3.95
C ASN A 512 4.05 -8.14 -3.63
N GLY A 513 3.62 -9.22 -4.30
CA GLY A 513 4.10 -10.58 -4.09
C GLY A 513 3.76 -11.11 -2.69
N ILE A 514 2.67 -10.67 -2.08
CA ILE A 514 2.30 -11.09 -0.71
C ILE A 514 1.87 -12.55 -0.69
N LEU A 515 1.08 -12.96 -1.69
CA LEU A 515 0.56 -14.32 -1.74
C LEU A 515 1.70 -15.32 -1.93
N GLU A 516 2.57 -15.09 -2.90
CA GLU A 516 3.73 -15.93 -3.20
C GLU A 516 4.70 -16.06 -2.00
N LYS A 517 4.80 -15.03 -1.14
CA LYS A 517 5.55 -15.12 0.13
C LYS A 517 4.83 -15.95 1.19
N LEU A 518 3.51 -15.80 1.32
CA LEU A 518 2.72 -16.58 2.27
C LEU A 518 2.70 -18.06 1.92
N ILE A 519 2.80 -18.43 0.63
CA ILE A 519 2.92 -19.84 0.19
C ILE A 519 4.29 -20.41 0.58
N SER A 520 5.38 -19.64 0.41
CA SER A 520 6.71 -20.03 0.93
C SER A 520 6.65 -20.30 2.42
N VAL A 521 6.19 -19.32 3.21
CA VAL A 521 6.03 -19.44 4.67
C VAL A 521 5.16 -20.65 5.05
N TYR A 522 4.04 -20.84 4.36
CA TYR A 522 3.13 -21.95 4.57
C TYR A 522 3.81 -23.30 4.31
N ALA A 523 4.63 -23.42 3.26
CA ALA A 523 5.42 -24.61 2.94
C ALA A 523 6.54 -24.84 3.98
N ASP A 524 7.28 -23.80 4.35
CA ASP A 524 8.33 -23.82 5.38
C ASP A 524 7.80 -24.33 6.74
N LEU A 525 6.53 -24.07 7.05
CA LEU A 525 5.88 -24.41 8.33
C LEU A 525 5.17 -25.79 8.37
N GLN A 526 5.05 -26.52 7.26
CA GLN A 526 4.29 -27.80 7.24
C GLN A 526 4.92 -28.91 8.07
N ALA A 527 6.20 -28.79 8.44
CA ALA A 527 6.92 -29.78 9.23
C ALA A 527 6.54 -29.81 10.72
N SER A 528 5.92 -28.74 11.25
CA SER A 528 5.76 -28.53 12.71
C SER A 528 4.32 -28.17 13.12
N ILE A 529 3.33 -28.72 12.41
CA ILE A 529 1.90 -28.37 12.54
C ILE A 529 1.31 -28.60 13.94
N ASP A 530 1.86 -29.54 14.71
CA ASP A 530 1.38 -29.85 16.07
C ASP A 530 1.66 -28.73 17.08
N ASP A 531 2.56 -27.80 16.76
CA ASP A 531 2.82 -26.61 17.58
C ASP A 531 1.67 -25.57 17.48
N SER A 532 1.29 -25.00 18.62
CA SER A 532 0.16 -24.07 18.74
C SER A 532 0.38 -22.73 18.01
N ILE A 533 1.62 -22.25 17.97
CA ILE A 533 2.01 -21.01 17.27
C ILE A 533 1.97 -21.26 15.77
N VAL A 534 2.54 -22.38 15.31
CA VAL A 534 2.53 -22.80 13.90
C VAL A 534 1.09 -23.02 13.40
N PHE A 535 0.27 -23.75 14.15
CA PHE A 535 -1.17 -23.91 13.89
C PHE A 535 -1.89 -22.57 13.73
N SER A 536 -1.64 -21.62 14.64
CA SER A 536 -2.24 -20.28 14.61
C SER A 536 -1.84 -19.49 13.36
N ILE A 537 -0.55 -19.51 12.99
CA ILE A 537 -0.04 -18.86 11.77
C ILE A 537 -0.67 -19.46 10.52
N ILE A 538 -0.64 -20.79 10.37
CA ILE A 538 -1.21 -21.48 9.19
C ILE A 538 -2.72 -21.23 9.10
N LYS A 539 -3.46 -21.29 10.22
CA LYS A 539 -4.89 -20.98 10.27
C LYS A 539 -5.21 -19.54 9.83
N SER A 540 -4.37 -18.57 10.22
CA SER A 540 -4.49 -17.17 9.78
C SER A 540 -4.24 -17.02 8.28
N ILE A 541 -3.23 -17.70 7.73
CA ILE A 541 -2.92 -17.72 6.29
C ILE A 541 -4.10 -18.31 5.49
N LEU A 542 -4.62 -19.47 5.89
CA LEU A 542 -5.75 -20.13 5.21
C LEU A 542 -7.02 -19.27 5.20
N GLU A 543 -7.38 -18.64 6.33
CA GLU A 543 -8.58 -17.79 6.42
C GLU A 543 -8.41 -16.45 5.65
N PHE A 544 -7.19 -15.90 5.60
CA PHE A 544 -6.86 -14.74 4.77
C PHE A 544 -7.00 -15.05 3.28
N TYR A 545 -6.46 -16.18 2.82
CA TYR A 545 -6.66 -16.67 1.46
C TYR A 545 -8.13 -16.90 1.12
N LYS A 546 -8.87 -17.50 2.04
CA LYS A 546 -10.30 -17.77 1.88
C LYS A 546 -11.10 -16.47 1.73
N SER A 547 -10.83 -15.47 2.57
CA SER A 547 -11.46 -14.15 2.46
C SER A 547 -11.16 -13.47 1.11
N ILE A 548 -9.95 -13.65 0.56
CA ILE A 548 -9.57 -13.17 -0.78
C ILE A 548 -10.30 -13.95 -1.89
N ALA A 549 -10.35 -15.28 -1.79
CA ALA A 549 -10.99 -16.15 -2.78
C ALA A 549 -12.49 -15.86 -2.91
N ILE A 550 -13.21 -15.79 -1.78
CA ILE A 550 -14.66 -15.47 -1.77
C ILE A 550 -14.92 -14.10 -2.42
N CYS A 551 -14.07 -13.10 -2.13
CA CYS A 551 -14.17 -11.76 -2.75
C CYS A 551 -13.75 -11.72 -4.25
N SER A 552 -13.34 -12.86 -4.82
CA SER A 552 -12.89 -13.01 -6.21
C SER A 552 -13.79 -13.91 -7.06
N VAL A 553 -14.80 -14.55 -6.47
CA VAL A 553 -15.75 -15.45 -7.17
C VAL A 553 -16.50 -14.72 -8.27
N ARG A 554 -16.60 -15.34 -9.45
CA ARG A 554 -17.26 -14.78 -10.63
C ARG A 554 -18.67 -15.36 -10.78
N VAL A 555 -19.65 -14.50 -11.08
CA VAL A 555 -21.08 -14.89 -11.14
C VAL A 555 -21.40 -15.75 -12.36
N ASP A 556 -20.78 -15.48 -13.52
CA ASP A 556 -21.09 -16.17 -14.77
C ASP A 556 -20.42 -17.56 -14.82
N GLY A 557 -21.07 -18.54 -14.19
CA GLY A 557 -20.89 -19.98 -14.37
C GLY A 557 -19.49 -20.55 -14.10
N ILE A 558 -19.36 -21.38 -13.06
CA ILE A 558 -18.08 -22.04 -12.67
C ILE A 558 -17.39 -22.74 -13.86
N PHE A 559 -18.15 -23.32 -14.79
CA PHE A 559 -17.65 -24.06 -15.96
C PHE A 559 -17.53 -23.21 -17.25
N CYS A 560 -17.66 -21.89 -17.18
CA CYS A 560 -17.57 -21.02 -18.35
C CYS A 560 -16.10 -20.83 -18.78
N ILE A 561 -15.65 -21.61 -19.76
CA ILE A 561 -14.35 -21.42 -20.43
C ILE A 561 -14.33 -20.04 -21.10
N ARG A 562 -13.56 -19.09 -20.55
CA ARG A 562 -13.40 -17.73 -21.09
C ARG A 562 -12.08 -17.59 -21.84
N LYS A 563 -12.03 -16.65 -22.79
CA LYS A 563 -10.82 -16.32 -23.58
C LYS A 563 -10.09 -15.07 -23.05
N ASP A 564 -10.56 -14.49 -21.96
CA ASP A 564 -10.03 -13.25 -21.37
C ASP A 564 -8.75 -13.50 -20.56
N ASP A 565 -7.97 -12.45 -20.34
CA ASP A 565 -6.77 -12.49 -19.49
C ASP A 565 -7.08 -13.13 -18.11
N MET A 566 -6.37 -14.21 -17.78
CA MET A 566 -6.43 -14.87 -16.47
C MET A 566 -6.29 -13.86 -15.34
N SER A 567 -7.15 -13.94 -14.31
CA SER A 567 -7.14 -12.96 -13.23
C SER A 567 -5.78 -12.97 -12.50
N PRO A 568 -5.33 -11.85 -11.89
CA PRO A 568 -4.07 -11.86 -11.16
C PRO A 568 -4.02 -12.90 -10.03
N LEU A 569 -5.18 -13.25 -9.46
CA LEU A 569 -5.30 -14.34 -8.49
C LEU A 569 -5.19 -15.71 -9.17
N SER A 570 -5.93 -15.96 -10.26
CA SER A 570 -5.81 -17.18 -11.09
C SER A 570 -4.37 -17.44 -11.52
N GLN A 571 -3.65 -16.40 -11.93
CA GLN A 571 -2.23 -16.50 -12.29
C GLN A 571 -1.34 -16.95 -11.12
N VAL A 572 -1.68 -16.59 -9.87
CA VAL A 572 -0.99 -17.13 -8.69
C VAL A 572 -1.42 -18.58 -8.44
N ILE A 573 -2.71 -18.90 -8.48
CA ILE A 573 -3.25 -20.26 -8.28
C ILE A 573 -2.55 -21.26 -9.23
N CYS A 574 -2.54 -21.00 -10.54
CA CYS A 574 -1.87 -21.85 -11.53
C CYS A 574 -0.34 -21.98 -11.28
N ARG A 575 0.33 -20.88 -10.93
CA ARG A 575 1.80 -20.85 -10.74
C ARG A 575 2.26 -21.55 -9.45
N THR A 576 1.34 -21.90 -8.56
CA THR A 576 1.64 -22.37 -7.20
C THR A 576 0.91 -23.67 -6.85
N ASP A 577 0.43 -24.39 -7.86
CA ASP A 577 -0.31 -25.65 -7.73
C ASP A 577 -1.46 -25.54 -6.70
N ALA A 578 -2.31 -24.53 -6.91
CA ALA A 578 -3.36 -24.12 -5.98
C ALA A 578 -2.86 -23.95 -4.53
N LEU A 579 -1.79 -23.17 -4.37
CA LEU A 579 -1.10 -22.91 -3.09
C LEU A 579 -0.49 -24.17 -2.41
N GLY A 580 -0.45 -25.32 -3.10
CA GLY A 580 -0.02 -26.61 -2.53
C GLY A 580 -1.06 -27.29 -1.63
N LEU A 581 -2.32 -26.83 -1.62
CA LEU A 581 -3.35 -27.28 -0.66
C LEU A 581 -3.60 -28.80 -0.72
N ILE A 582 -3.50 -29.42 -1.89
CA ILE A 582 -3.72 -30.88 -2.05
C ILE A 582 -2.60 -31.67 -1.35
N GLY A 583 -1.35 -31.23 -1.48
CA GLY A 583 -0.21 -31.83 -0.77
C GLY A 583 -0.32 -31.66 0.75
N PHE A 584 -0.82 -30.51 1.20
CA PHE A 584 -1.07 -30.25 2.63
C PHE A 584 -2.23 -31.08 3.19
N LEU A 585 -3.33 -31.27 2.44
CA LEU A 585 -4.41 -32.19 2.82
C LEU A 585 -3.87 -33.62 2.97
N TYR A 586 -3.03 -34.07 2.03
CA TYR A 586 -2.38 -35.38 2.13
C TYR A 586 -1.49 -35.47 3.38
N LEU A 587 -0.67 -34.45 3.65
CA LEU A 587 0.20 -34.41 4.83
C LEU A 587 -0.61 -34.46 6.15
N LEU A 588 -1.67 -33.65 6.29
CA LEU A 588 -2.56 -33.65 7.45
C LEU A 588 -3.29 -34.99 7.67
N LEU A 589 -3.61 -35.72 6.60
CA LEU A 589 -4.28 -37.03 6.67
C LEU A 589 -3.31 -38.20 6.90
N HIS A 590 -2.03 -38.05 6.54
CA HIS A 590 -0.99 -39.07 6.69
C HIS A 590 -0.04 -38.85 7.87
N GLN A 591 -0.18 -37.76 8.64
CA GLN A 591 0.52 -37.56 9.91
C GLN A 591 0.27 -38.75 10.85
N GLY A 592 1.31 -39.58 11.04
CA GLY A 592 1.30 -40.81 11.85
C GLY A 592 1.31 -42.13 11.06
N SER A 593 1.08 -42.15 9.75
CA SER A 593 0.80 -43.41 9.01
C SER A 593 2.01 -44.24 8.58
N VAL A 594 3.24 -43.90 8.99
CA VAL A 594 4.48 -44.46 8.41
C VAL A 594 5.11 -45.58 9.25
N THR A 595 4.86 -45.65 10.56
CA THR A 595 5.69 -46.47 11.49
C THR A 595 4.94 -47.53 12.29
N ARG A 596 3.62 -47.71 12.14
CA ARG A 596 2.85 -48.71 12.91
C ARG A 596 1.82 -49.47 12.09
N ILE A 597 1.98 -50.80 12.06
CA ILE A 597 0.96 -51.75 11.56
C ILE A 597 -0.09 -51.92 12.66
N GLN A 598 -1.16 -51.11 12.65
CA GLN A 598 -2.33 -51.28 13.53
C GLN A 598 -3.65 -51.02 12.79
N PRO A 599 -4.72 -51.82 13.03
CA PRO A 599 -5.97 -51.74 12.29
C PRO A 599 -7.02 -50.82 12.97
N SER A 600 -6.85 -49.50 12.85
CA SER A 600 -7.91 -48.51 13.12
C SER A 600 -7.53 -47.17 12.49
N PRO A 601 -8.48 -46.36 11.98
CA PRO A 601 -8.21 -44.93 11.79
C PRO A 601 -7.83 -44.30 13.13
N PHE A 602 -6.78 -43.48 13.14
CA PHE A 602 -6.39 -42.72 14.33
C PHE A 602 -7.35 -41.53 14.52
N PRO A 603 -7.72 -41.17 15.77
CA PRO A 603 -8.48 -39.96 16.03
C PRO A 603 -7.61 -38.74 15.73
N LEU A 604 -8.00 -37.96 14.71
CA LEU A 604 -7.33 -36.71 14.33
C LEU A 604 -7.47 -35.67 15.45
N SER A 605 -6.45 -34.84 15.67
CA SER A 605 -6.52 -33.77 16.68
C SER A 605 -7.52 -32.67 16.27
N GLU A 606 -8.04 -31.91 17.23
CA GLU A 606 -8.93 -30.77 16.94
C GLU A 606 -8.23 -29.71 16.06
N ASN A 607 -6.92 -29.54 16.22
CA ASN A 607 -6.10 -28.68 15.37
C ASN A 607 -6.05 -29.23 13.93
N THR A 608 -5.77 -30.52 13.76
CA THR A 608 -5.76 -31.20 12.44
C THR A 608 -7.13 -31.10 11.76
N ILE A 609 -8.22 -31.37 12.49
CA ILE A 609 -9.60 -31.25 12.00
C ILE A 609 -9.93 -29.80 11.60
N THR A 610 -9.49 -28.81 12.38
CA THR A 610 -9.65 -27.39 12.07
C THR A 610 -8.89 -27.00 10.80
N LEU A 611 -7.64 -27.43 10.64
CA LEU A 611 -6.83 -27.14 9.46
C LEU A 611 -7.38 -27.84 8.22
N LEU A 612 -7.78 -29.11 8.30
CA LEU A 612 -8.47 -29.82 7.21
C LEU A 612 -9.73 -29.05 6.80
N THR A 613 -10.58 -28.68 7.76
CA THR A 613 -11.83 -27.95 7.51
C THR A 613 -11.58 -26.59 6.84
N SER A 614 -10.57 -25.83 7.27
CA SER A 614 -10.20 -24.56 6.65
C SER A 614 -9.61 -24.75 5.25
N THR A 615 -8.81 -25.80 5.05
CA THR A 615 -8.16 -26.13 3.78
C THR A 615 -9.19 -26.58 2.73
N PHE A 616 -10.13 -27.46 3.09
CA PHE A 616 -11.23 -27.86 2.21
C PHE A 616 -12.16 -26.68 1.86
N LYS A 617 -12.46 -25.80 2.82
CA LYS A 617 -13.23 -24.58 2.54
C LYS A 617 -12.48 -23.69 1.55
N LEU A 618 -11.20 -23.40 1.78
CA LEU A 618 -10.38 -22.62 0.85
C LEU A 618 -10.31 -23.26 -0.55
N LEU A 619 -10.10 -24.58 -0.63
CA LEU A 619 -10.05 -25.32 -1.90
C LEU A 619 -11.35 -25.14 -2.71
N ASN A 620 -12.51 -25.21 -2.04
CA ASN A 620 -13.81 -24.96 -2.66
C ASN A 620 -13.93 -23.52 -3.17
N GLU A 621 -13.59 -22.51 -2.37
CA GLU A 621 -13.65 -21.10 -2.79
C GLU A 621 -12.70 -20.80 -3.97
N LEU A 622 -11.50 -21.40 -4.01
CA LEU A 622 -10.59 -21.26 -5.15
C LEU A 622 -11.13 -21.92 -6.43
N ALA A 623 -11.83 -23.04 -6.32
CA ALA A 623 -12.53 -23.65 -7.46
C ALA A 623 -13.69 -22.79 -7.97
N LEU A 624 -14.34 -22.00 -7.10
CA LEU A 624 -15.34 -20.99 -7.48
C LEU A 624 -14.73 -19.72 -8.12
N VAL A 625 -13.44 -19.44 -7.87
CA VAL A 625 -12.70 -18.37 -8.57
C VAL A 625 -12.33 -18.82 -9.99
N ASP A 626 -11.73 -20.02 -10.12
CA ASP A 626 -11.17 -20.49 -11.38
C ASP A 626 -10.96 -22.03 -11.39
N ILE A 627 -12.00 -22.81 -11.69
CA ILE A 627 -11.92 -24.29 -11.71
C ILE A 627 -10.93 -24.83 -12.77
N HIS A 628 -10.65 -24.06 -13.82
CA HIS A 628 -9.68 -24.44 -14.85
C HIS A 628 -8.23 -24.24 -14.40
N SER A 629 -7.99 -23.53 -13.30
CA SER A 629 -6.67 -23.44 -12.66
C SER A 629 -6.24 -24.73 -11.95
N PHE A 630 -7.10 -25.77 -11.94
CA PHE A 630 -6.89 -27.09 -11.33
C PHE A 630 -6.84 -28.24 -12.37
N GLN A 631 -6.64 -27.95 -13.67
CA GLN A 631 -6.75 -28.90 -14.79
C GLN A 631 -5.49 -29.00 -15.66
#